data_AF-A0A7W4UU43-F1
#
_entry.id   AF-A0A7W4UU43-F1
#
_cell.length_a   1.000
_cell.length_b   1.000
_cell.length_c   1.000
_cell.angle_alpha   90.00
_cell.angle_beta   90.00
_cell.angle_gamma   90.00
#
_symmetry.space_group_name_H-M   'P 1'
#
loop_
_entity.id
_entity.type
_entity.pdbx_description
1 polymer ?
#
loop_
_entity_poly.entity_id
_entity_poly.type
_entity_poly.pdbx_seq_one_letter_code
_entity_poly.pdbx_strand_id
1 'polypeptide(L)'
;MSEPAVAVPYRRPTVLAIFLIVAGVIGLWAAFMLTVDKFHLLENPDAQLSCNFSVLVGCSKNLNSWQGSLLGFPNPVLGLGGWTATIAVGVGLFAVRGRFARWYWIAFNVGVALALALVIFLITQSLTVLNVLCPWCMVTWVVTIPTFLAVTLYNLKEGHIPLPERARRFFGAAYGWVPLITIVCYAIVAILAQIQLDWIHRAFV
;
A
#
# COMPACT_ATOMS: atom_id res chain seq x y z
N MET A 1 5.14 -46.33 23.04
CA MET A 1 5.86 -45.13 23.48
C MET A 1 5.94 -44.20 22.28
N SER A 2 4.95 -43.32 22.11
CA SER A 2 4.91 -42.36 21.00
C SER A 2 5.91 -41.24 21.29
N GLU A 3 6.87 -41.07 20.39
CA GLU A 3 7.86 -40.00 20.43
C GLU A 3 7.14 -38.64 20.46
N PRO A 4 7.38 -37.76 21.44
CA PRO A 4 6.76 -36.44 21.45
C PRO A 4 7.26 -35.67 20.23
N ALA A 5 6.35 -35.33 19.33
CA ALA A 5 6.66 -34.52 18.16
C ALA A 5 7.37 -33.23 18.60
N VAL A 6 8.65 -33.09 18.23
CA VAL A 6 9.45 -31.90 18.52
C VAL A 6 8.76 -30.72 17.86
N ALA A 7 8.11 -29.87 18.66
CA ALA A 7 7.44 -28.68 18.19
C ALA A 7 8.49 -27.75 17.58
N VAL A 8 8.49 -27.60 16.25
CA VAL A 8 9.37 -26.67 15.55
C VAL A 8 9.12 -25.26 16.11
N PRO A 9 10.14 -24.56 16.64
CA PRO A 9 9.95 -23.24 17.23
C PRO A 9 9.33 -22.29 16.21
N TYR A 10 8.24 -21.61 16.59
CA TYR A 10 7.64 -20.59 15.74
C TYR A 10 8.63 -19.44 15.54
N ARG A 11 9.17 -19.31 14.32
CA ARG A 11 10.03 -18.20 13.95
C ARG A 11 9.18 -16.98 13.63
N ARG A 12 9.18 -16.00 14.53
CA ARG A 12 8.47 -14.73 14.32
C ARG A 12 9.01 -14.03 13.07
N PRO A 13 8.14 -13.54 12.18
CA PRO A 13 8.58 -12.85 10.98
C PRO A 13 8.96 -11.38 11.30
N THR A 14 10.03 -11.19 12.06
CA THR A 14 10.47 -9.87 12.57
C THR A 14 10.66 -8.84 11.46
N VAL A 15 11.25 -9.24 10.33
CA VAL A 15 11.47 -8.33 9.19
C VAL A 15 10.13 -7.83 8.63
N LEU A 16 9.15 -8.73 8.45
CA LEU A 16 7.81 -8.36 8.00
C LEU A 16 7.13 -7.45 9.02
N ALA A 17 7.25 -7.74 10.33
CA ALA A 17 6.66 -6.92 11.38
C ALA A 17 7.19 -5.48 11.37
N ILE A 18 8.51 -5.30 11.31
CA ILE A 18 9.14 -3.96 11.20
C ILE A 18 8.66 -3.27 9.93
N PHE A 19 8.70 -3.98 8.80
CA PHE A 19 8.27 -3.43 7.52
C PHE A 19 6.80 -2.94 7.55
N LEU A 20 5.87 -3.73 8.11
CA LEU A 20 4.46 -3.34 8.21
C LEU A 20 4.28 -2.10 9.11
N ILE A 21 5.03 -2.00 10.20
CA ILE A 21 5.00 -0.81 11.07
C ILE A 21 5.50 0.42 10.30
N VAL A 22 6.66 0.32 9.66
CA VAL A 22 7.25 1.46 8.92
C VAL A 22 6.38 1.89 7.75
N ALA A 23 5.94 0.93 6.91
CA ALA A 23 5.03 1.21 5.80
C ALA A 23 3.70 1.78 6.29
N GLY A 24 3.17 1.24 7.40
CA GLY A 24 1.98 1.73 8.06
C GLY A 24 2.11 3.15 8.58
N VAL A 25 3.21 3.52 9.22
CA VAL A 25 3.45 4.89 9.71
C VAL A 25 3.55 5.88 8.54
N ILE A 26 4.30 5.53 7.49
CA ILE A 26 4.44 6.38 6.29
C ILE A 26 3.09 6.55 5.60
N GLY A 27 2.34 5.47 5.41
CA GLY A 27 1.02 5.50 4.79
C GLY A 27 -0.01 6.26 5.62
N LEU A 28 0.03 6.09 6.95
CA LEU A 28 -0.84 6.81 7.88
C LEU A 28 -0.56 8.32 7.82
N TRP A 29 0.71 8.71 7.77
CA TRP A 29 1.09 10.12 7.60
C TRP A 29 0.56 10.67 6.27
N ALA A 30 0.78 9.98 5.14
CA ALA A 30 0.27 10.44 3.85
C ALA A 30 -1.26 10.58 3.84
N ALA A 31 -1.98 9.61 4.42
CA ALA A 31 -3.44 9.64 4.55
C ALA A 31 -3.92 10.78 5.46
N PHE A 32 -3.19 11.06 6.54
CA PHE A 32 -3.47 12.17 7.44
C PHE A 32 -3.31 13.52 6.74
N MET A 33 -2.20 13.73 6.01
CA MET A 33 -1.98 14.97 5.27
C MET A 33 -3.04 15.18 4.19
N LEU A 34 -3.39 14.13 3.44
CA LEU A 34 -4.49 14.20 2.46
C LEU A 34 -5.84 14.53 3.11
N THR A 35 -6.09 14.03 4.32
CA THR A 35 -7.31 14.34 5.07
C THR A 35 -7.34 15.81 5.49
N VAL A 36 -6.23 16.32 6.02
CA VAL A 36 -6.07 17.73 6.41
C VAL A 36 -6.22 18.64 5.19
N ASP A 37 -5.56 18.33 4.09
CA ASP A 37 -5.67 19.07 2.83
C ASP A 37 -7.12 19.08 2.31
N LYS A 38 -7.86 17.97 2.47
CA LYS A 38 -9.28 17.93 2.10
C LYS A 38 -10.12 18.83 3.00
N PHE A 39 -9.84 18.91 4.30
CA PHE A 39 -10.55 19.82 5.20
C PHE A 39 -10.29 21.29 4.84
N HIS A 40 -9.05 21.66 4.54
CA HIS A 40 -8.74 23.02 4.07
C HIS A 40 -9.52 23.38 2.79
N LEU A 41 -9.64 22.45 1.83
CA LEU A 41 -10.44 22.68 0.62
C LEU A 41 -11.94 22.80 0.88
N LEU A 42 -12.44 22.15 1.93
CA LEU A 42 -13.86 22.25 2.31
C LEU A 42 -14.15 23.58 3.02
N GLU A 43 -13.19 24.12 3.77
CA GLU A 43 -13.29 25.44 4.41
C GLU A 43 -13.10 26.57 3.40
N ASN A 44 -12.12 26.43 2.51
CA ASN A 44 -11.82 27.39 1.45
C ASN A 44 -11.45 26.65 0.15
N PRO A 45 -12.34 26.66 -0.87
CA PRO A 45 -12.09 26.01 -2.16
C PRO A 45 -10.82 26.51 -2.88
N ASP A 46 -10.39 27.74 -2.59
CA ASP A 46 -9.19 28.37 -3.17
C ASP A 46 -7.94 28.19 -2.28
N ALA A 47 -8.00 27.31 -1.28
CA ALA A 47 -6.86 27.02 -0.40
C ALA A 47 -5.64 26.51 -1.19
N GLN A 48 -4.50 27.16 -0.95
CA GLN A 48 -3.20 26.72 -1.47
C GLN A 48 -2.71 25.54 -0.63
N LEU A 49 -2.74 24.33 -1.21
CA LEU A 49 -2.30 23.12 -0.52
C LEU A 49 -0.78 22.98 -0.51
N SER A 50 -0.26 22.40 0.57
CA SER A 50 1.18 22.16 0.78
C SER A 50 1.86 21.32 -0.32
N CYS A 51 1.09 20.54 -1.04
CA CYS A 51 1.54 19.64 -2.11
C CYS A 51 1.24 20.15 -3.53
N ASN A 52 0.68 21.36 -3.67
CA ASN A 52 0.48 22.01 -4.97
C ASN A 52 1.75 22.79 -5.34
N PHE A 53 2.64 22.16 -6.09
CA PHE A 53 3.86 22.80 -6.60
C PHE A 53 3.67 23.35 -8.01
N SER A 54 2.82 22.70 -8.83
CA SER A 54 2.55 23.10 -10.20
C SER A 54 1.18 22.60 -10.67
N VAL A 55 0.78 22.98 -11.88
CA VAL A 55 -0.46 22.49 -12.51
C VAL A 55 -0.45 20.96 -12.69
N LEU A 56 0.73 20.38 -12.92
CA LEU A 56 0.92 18.94 -13.04
C LEU A 56 1.08 18.26 -11.68
N VAL A 57 1.71 18.92 -10.71
CA VAL A 57 2.00 18.35 -9.38
C VAL A 57 1.13 19.04 -8.33
N GLY A 58 -0.02 18.43 -8.03
CA GLY A 58 -0.98 18.96 -7.08
C GLY A 58 -2.01 17.96 -6.57
N CYS A 59 -2.54 18.22 -5.39
CA CYS A 59 -3.52 17.37 -4.71
C CYS A 59 -4.97 17.82 -4.98
N SER A 60 -5.22 19.11 -5.22
CA SER A 60 -6.59 19.67 -5.19
C SER A 60 -7.51 19.01 -6.21
N LYS A 61 -7.05 18.83 -7.45
CA LYS A 61 -7.84 18.22 -8.52
C LYS A 61 -8.23 16.77 -8.18
N ASN A 62 -7.37 16.03 -7.50
CA ASN A 62 -7.64 14.66 -7.09
C ASN A 62 -8.59 14.60 -5.88
N LEU A 63 -8.42 15.50 -4.91
CA LEU A 63 -9.26 15.56 -3.71
C LEU A 63 -10.69 16.05 -3.98
N ASN A 64 -10.89 16.87 -5.02
CA ASN A 64 -12.20 17.38 -5.42
C ASN A 64 -12.90 16.56 -6.50
N SER A 65 -12.23 15.53 -7.04
CA SER A 65 -12.85 14.65 -8.02
C SER A 65 -13.74 13.61 -7.35
N TRP A 66 -14.70 13.06 -8.10
CA TRP A 66 -15.53 11.95 -7.62
C TRP A 66 -14.69 10.68 -7.35
N GLN A 67 -13.58 10.51 -8.10
CA GLN A 67 -12.62 9.43 -7.86
C GLN A 67 -11.95 9.56 -6.50
N GLY A 68 -11.78 10.79 -5.98
CA GLY A 68 -11.29 11.08 -4.63
C GLY A 68 -12.27 10.73 -3.51
N SER A 69 -13.53 10.42 -3.84
CA SER A 69 -14.59 10.10 -2.88
C SER A 69 -15.49 8.95 -3.35
N LEU A 70 -14.90 7.81 -3.72
CA LEU A 70 -15.60 6.69 -4.36
C LEU A 70 -16.78 6.13 -3.55
N LEU A 71 -16.65 6.13 -2.23
CA LEU A 71 -17.66 5.60 -1.31
C LEU A 71 -18.56 6.70 -0.73
N GLY A 72 -18.57 7.89 -1.33
CA GLY A 72 -19.34 9.05 -0.85
C GLY A 72 -18.64 9.86 0.24
N PHE A 73 -17.44 9.45 0.65
CA PHE A 73 -16.58 10.19 1.58
C PHE A 73 -15.13 10.21 1.07
N PRO A 74 -14.27 11.12 1.56
CA PRO A 74 -12.90 11.24 1.08
C PRO A 74 -12.11 9.93 1.27
N ASN A 75 -11.55 9.39 0.19
CA ASN A 75 -10.73 8.18 0.22
C ASN A 75 -9.58 8.21 1.25
N PRO A 76 -8.93 9.36 1.58
CA PRO A 76 -7.92 9.41 2.62
C PRO A 76 -8.37 8.86 3.99
N VAL A 77 -9.66 8.92 4.29
CA VAL A 77 -10.24 8.34 5.52
C VAL A 77 -10.11 6.82 5.55
N LEU A 78 -10.24 6.14 4.41
CA LEU A 78 -9.93 4.70 4.29
C LEU A 78 -8.47 4.42 4.64
N GLY A 79 -7.58 5.30 4.20
CA GLY A 79 -6.14 5.23 4.49
C GLY A 79 -5.85 5.30 5.99
N LEU A 80 -6.51 6.21 6.72
CA LEU A 80 -6.35 6.32 8.17
C LEU A 80 -6.65 5.00 8.88
N GLY A 81 -7.77 4.36 8.54
CA GLY A 81 -8.15 3.06 9.11
C GLY A 81 -7.23 1.92 8.66
N GLY A 82 -6.98 1.79 7.35
CA GLY A 82 -6.20 0.69 6.79
C GLY A 82 -4.73 0.69 7.23
N TRP A 83 -4.10 1.86 7.28
CA TRP A 83 -2.71 1.97 7.73
C TRP A 83 -2.58 1.78 9.24
N THR A 84 -3.53 2.28 10.04
CA THR A 84 -3.57 1.99 11.48
C THR A 84 -3.70 0.49 11.74
N ALA A 85 -4.58 -0.21 11.01
CA ALA A 85 -4.70 -1.66 11.08
C ALA A 85 -3.40 -2.38 10.70
N THR A 86 -2.69 -1.88 9.67
CA THR A 86 -1.40 -2.42 9.23
C THR A 86 -0.32 -2.29 10.31
N ILE A 87 -0.25 -1.14 10.99
CA ILE A 87 0.63 -0.94 12.16
C ILE A 87 0.26 -1.93 13.27
N ALA A 88 -1.03 -2.06 13.58
CA ALA A 88 -1.51 -2.97 14.63
C ALA A 88 -1.14 -4.44 14.33
N VAL A 89 -1.24 -4.89 13.08
CA VAL A 89 -0.77 -6.22 12.66
C VAL A 89 0.74 -6.36 12.91
N GLY A 90 1.54 -5.38 12.50
CA GLY A 90 2.98 -5.38 12.70
C GLY A 90 3.39 -5.42 14.18
N VAL A 91 2.77 -4.62 15.03
CA VAL A 91 2.99 -4.64 16.49
C VAL A 91 2.51 -5.95 17.10
N GLY A 92 1.36 -6.47 16.66
CA GLY A 92 0.82 -7.74 17.13
C GLY A 92 1.74 -8.93 16.87
N LEU A 93 2.52 -8.91 15.77
CA LEU A 93 3.54 -9.93 15.50
C LEU A 93 4.67 -9.95 16.54
N PHE A 94 4.94 -8.83 17.20
CA PHE A 94 5.89 -8.76 18.32
C PHE A 94 5.27 -9.18 19.65
N ALA A 95 4.03 -8.76 19.90
CA ALA A 95 3.33 -9.03 21.14
C ALA A 95 2.99 -10.52 21.31
N VAL A 96 2.61 -11.20 20.23
CA VAL A 96 2.15 -12.58 20.28
C VAL A 96 3.32 -13.57 20.31
N ARG A 97 3.25 -14.55 21.22
CA ARG A 97 4.23 -15.65 21.30
C ARG A 97 3.94 -16.81 20.35
N GLY A 98 2.71 -16.91 19.86
CA GLY A 98 2.24 -17.92 18.90
C GLY A 98 1.98 -17.39 17.49
N ARG A 99 1.32 -18.20 16.67
CA ARG A 99 0.93 -17.86 15.29
C ARG A 99 -0.41 -17.14 15.29
N PHE A 100 -0.56 -16.11 14.45
CA PHE A 100 -1.91 -15.64 14.10
C PHE A 100 -2.68 -16.74 13.39
N ALA A 101 -4.00 -16.75 13.60
CA ALA A 101 -4.88 -17.67 12.93
C ALA A 101 -4.84 -17.47 11.40
N ARG A 102 -5.01 -18.56 10.66
CA ARG A 102 -5.01 -18.54 9.19
C ARG A 102 -6.03 -17.56 8.60
N TRP A 103 -7.24 -17.50 9.18
CA TRP A 103 -8.29 -16.61 8.71
C TRP A 103 -7.91 -15.13 8.87
N TYR A 104 -7.17 -14.78 9.93
CA TYR A 104 -6.71 -13.41 10.18
C TYR A 104 -5.76 -12.95 9.09
N TRP A 105 -4.82 -13.83 8.72
CA TRP A 105 -3.89 -13.59 7.62
C TRP A 105 -4.59 -13.45 6.26
N ILE A 106 -5.61 -14.26 6.00
CA ILE A 106 -6.42 -14.15 4.78
C ILE A 106 -7.21 -12.84 4.77
N ALA A 107 -7.88 -12.50 5.87
CA ALA A 107 -8.64 -11.25 5.99
C ALA A 107 -7.75 -10.02 5.79
N PHE A 108 -6.57 -10.00 6.42
CA PHE A 108 -5.59 -8.93 6.23
C PHE A 108 -5.11 -8.85 4.78
N ASN A 109 -4.82 -10.00 4.15
CA ASN A 109 -4.43 -10.04 2.75
C ASN A 109 -5.51 -9.50 1.81
N VAL A 110 -6.78 -9.83 2.06
CA VAL A 110 -7.91 -9.30 1.29
C VAL A 110 -7.98 -7.78 1.43
N GLY A 111 -7.84 -7.26 2.66
CA GLY A 111 -7.79 -5.81 2.89
C GLY A 111 -6.66 -5.12 2.11
N VAL A 112 -5.44 -5.67 2.16
CA VAL A 112 -4.29 -5.13 1.43
C VAL A 112 -4.47 -5.27 -0.09
N ALA A 113 -5.09 -6.35 -0.57
CA ALA A 113 -5.41 -6.54 -1.99
C ALA A 113 -6.43 -5.51 -2.49
N LEU A 114 -7.47 -5.22 -1.70
CA LEU A 114 -8.44 -4.17 -2.00
C LEU A 114 -7.77 -2.80 -2.02
N ALA A 115 -6.85 -2.53 -1.09
CA ALA A 115 -6.06 -1.30 -1.09
C ALA A 115 -5.21 -1.18 -2.36
N LEU A 116 -4.56 -2.26 -2.81
CA LEU A 116 -3.81 -2.26 -4.06
C LEU A 116 -4.72 -2.00 -5.27
N ALA A 117 -5.88 -2.65 -5.34
CA ALA A 117 -6.84 -2.45 -6.42
C ALA A 117 -7.30 -0.99 -6.50
N LEU A 118 -7.61 -0.38 -5.35
CA LEU A 118 -7.93 1.04 -5.25
C LEU A 118 -6.76 1.92 -5.72
N VAL A 119 -5.53 1.62 -5.30
CA VAL A 119 -4.33 2.34 -5.75
C VAL A 119 -4.14 2.26 -7.25
N ILE A 120 -4.28 1.07 -7.86
CA ILE A 120 -4.17 0.89 -9.33
C ILE A 120 -5.25 1.69 -10.06
N PHE A 121 -6.48 1.68 -9.55
CA PHE A 121 -7.55 2.52 -10.07
C PHE A 121 -7.18 4.00 -10.02
N LEU A 122 -6.74 4.50 -8.86
CA LEU A 122 -6.38 5.91 -8.67
C LEU A 122 -5.17 6.34 -9.51
N ILE A 123 -4.16 5.47 -9.68
CA ILE A 123 -3.04 5.70 -10.59
C ILE A 123 -3.58 5.88 -12.01
N THR A 124 -4.42 4.95 -12.47
CA THR A 124 -4.98 5.00 -13.83
C THR A 124 -5.77 6.30 -14.03
N GLN A 125 -6.66 6.66 -13.10
CA GLN A 125 -7.44 7.89 -13.18
C GLN A 125 -6.57 9.16 -13.14
N SER A 126 -5.51 9.15 -12.34
CA SER A 126 -4.54 10.26 -12.26
C SER A 126 -3.82 10.48 -13.60
N LEU A 127 -3.42 9.39 -14.26
CA LEU A 127 -2.65 9.42 -15.50
C LEU A 127 -3.50 9.65 -16.75
N THR A 128 -4.72 9.13 -16.83
CA THR A 128 -5.52 9.15 -18.09
C THR A 128 -6.67 10.14 -18.09
N VAL A 129 -7.15 10.56 -16.92
CA VAL A 129 -8.33 11.44 -16.80
C VAL A 129 -7.96 12.77 -16.16
N LEU A 130 -7.38 12.72 -14.96
CA LEU A 130 -7.08 13.93 -14.19
C LEU A 130 -5.82 14.64 -14.67
N ASN A 131 -4.88 13.92 -15.28
CA ASN A 131 -3.60 14.44 -15.76
C ASN A 131 -2.84 15.23 -14.67
N VAL A 132 -2.79 14.68 -13.46
CA VAL A 132 -2.16 15.31 -12.29
C VAL A 132 -1.46 14.25 -11.44
N LEU A 133 -0.34 14.61 -10.83
CA LEU A 133 0.43 13.77 -9.91
C LEU A 133 0.39 14.39 -8.51
N CYS A 134 -0.24 13.70 -7.57
CA CYS A 134 -0.31 14.12 -6.18
C CYS A 134 0.83 13.46 -5.37
N PRO A 135 1.75 14.24 -4.75
CA PRO A 135 2.84 13.70 -3.94
C PRO A 135 2.38 12.76 -2.82
N TRP A 136 1.35 13.14 -2.06
CA TRP A 136 0.84 12.30 -0.97
C TRP A 136 0.17 11.02 -1.46
N CYS A 137 -0.51 11.06 -2.62
CA CYS A 137 -1.01 9.85 -3.25
C CYS A 137 0.14 8.94 -3.70
N MET A 138 1.18 9.49 -4.31
CA MET A 138 2.38 8.73 -4.69
C MET A 138 3.06 8.07 -3.49
N VAL A 139 3.16 8.76 -2.34
CA VAL A 139 3.65 8.14 -1.10
C VAL A 139 2.79 6.93 -0.72
N THR A 140 1.47 7.06 -0.81
CA THR A 140 0.55 5.93 -0.57
C THR A 140 0.80 4.78 -1.55
N TRP A 141 1.02 5.06 -2.83
CA TRP A 141 1.34 4.02 -3.83
C TRP A 141 2.63 3.27 -3.48
N VAL A 142 3.66 4.03 -3.08
CA VAL A 142 4.98 3.52 -2.68
C VAL A 142 4.90 2.61 -1.45
N VAL A 143 3.96 2.80 -0.53
CA VAL A 143 3.84 1.86 0.59
C VAL A 143 2.87 0.71 0.31
N THR A 144 1.81 0.93 -0.49
CA THR A 144 0.80 -0.12 -0.75
C THR A 144 1.35 -1.27 -1.59
N ILE A 145 2.09 -0.98 -2.65
CA ILE A 145 2.64 -2.01 -3.57
C ILE A 145 3.54 -3.02 -2.84
N PRO A 146 4.60 -2.61 -2.10
CA PRO A 146 5.44 -3.56 -1.38
C PRO A 146 4.68 -4.23 -0.22
N THR A 147 3.71 -3.55 0.39
CA THR A 147 2.88 -4.16 1.43
C THR A 147 2.06 -5.32 0.90
N PHE A 148 1.43 -5.17 -0.25
CA PHE A 148 0.74 -6.26 -0.92
C PHE A 148 1.68 -7.42 -1.24
N LEU A 149 2.81 -7.13 -1.89
CA LEU A 149 3.77 -8.17 -2.27
C LEU A 149 4.30 -8.94 -1.05
N ALA A 150 4.69 -8.21 0.00
CA ALA A 150 5.21 -8.81 1.23
C ALA A 150 4.17 -9.68 1.93
N VAL A 151 2.93 -9.19 2.09
CA VAL A 151 1.86 -9.93 2.80
C VAL A 151 1.38 -11.12 1.98
N THR A 152 1.16 -10.96 0.68
CA THR A 152 0.68 -12.04 -0.19
C THR A 152 1.74 -13.13 -0.33
N LEU A 153 2.99 -12.80 -0.63
CA LEU A 153 4.04 -13.80 -0.75
C LEU A 153 4.36 -14.46 0.60
N TYR A 154 4.23 -13.74 1.72
CA TYR A 154 4.31 -14.34 3.05
C TYR A 154 3.22 -15.40 3.26
N ASN A 155 1.96 -15.09 2.91
CA ASN A 155 0.84 -16.03 3.03
C ASN A 155 0.98 -17.26 2.14
N LEU A 156 1.52 -17.10 0.92
CA LEU A 156 1.79 -18.20 0.00
C LEU A 156 2.94 -19.08 0.50
N LYS A 157 4.03 -18.47 0.99
CA LYS A 157 5.19 -19.16 1.56
C LYS A 157 4.81 -19.99 2.79
N GLU A 158 4.05 -19.38 3.69
CA GLU A 158 3.68 -19.96 4.99
C GLU A 158 2.49 -20.93 4.90
N GLY A 159 1.88 -21.06 3.71
CA GLY A 159 0.79 -22.02 3.45
C GLY A 159 -0.57 -21.59 4.00
N HIS A 160 -0.76 -20.30 4.28
CA HIS A 160 -2.08 -19.76 4.63
C HIS A 160 -3.03 -19.80 3.44
N ILE A 161 -2.50 -19.70 2.22
CA ILE A 161 -3.21 -19.95 0.96
C ILE A 161 -2.79 -21.33 0.45
N PRO A 162 -3.73 -22.25 0.19
CA PRO A 162 -3.40 -23.62 -0.17
C PRO A 162 -2.84 -23.65 -1.60
N LEU A 163 -1.64 -24.19 -1.75
CA LEU A 163 -0.95 -24.30 -3.04
C LEU A 163 -0.21 -25.63 -3.18
N PRO A 164 -0.03 -26.14 -4.41
CA PRO A 164 0.86 -27.25 -4.69
C PRO A 164 2.30 -26.96 -4.24
N GLU A 165 3.04 -27.98 -3.83
CA GLU A 165 4.38 -27.81 -3.22
C GLU A 165 5.37 -27.08 -4.15
N ARG A 166 5.31 -27.36 -5.46
CA ARG A 166 6.13 -26.66 -6.47
C ARG A 166 5.84 -25.16 -6.52
N ALA A 167 4.57 -24.77 -6.47
CA ALA A 167 4.17 -23.38 -6.45
C ALA A 167 4.62 -22.69 -5.15
N ARG A 168 4.51 -23.38 -4.00
CA ARG A 168 4.99 -22.86 -2.71
C ARG A 168 6.50 -22.59 -2.72
N ARG A 169 7.31 -23.47 -3.33
CA ARG A 169 8.76 -23.25 -3.48
C ARG A 169 9.05 -22.02 -4.35
N PHE A 170 8.36 -21.88 -5.48
CA PHE A 170 8.49 -20.71 -6.36
C PHE A 170 8.16 -19.40 -5.64
N PHE A 171 7.02 -19.32 -4.94
CA PHE A 171 6.64 -18.12 -4.20
C PHE A 171 7.52 -17.87 -2.97
N GLY A 172 8.06 -18.93 -2.37
CA GLY A 172 9.09 -18.82 -1.33
C GLY A 172 10.35 -18.14 -1.84
N ALA A 173 10.80 -18.47 -3.06
CA ALA A 173 11.89 -17.77 -3.72
C ALA A 173 11.51 -16.32 -4.05
N ALA A 174 10.32 -16.10 -4.65
CA ALA A 174 9.83 -14.77 -5.01
C ALA A 174 9.74 -13.81 -3.80
N TYR A 175 9.47 -14.32 -2.59
CA TYR A 175 9.48 -13.52 -1.36
C TYR A 175 10.82 -12.82 -1.12
N GLY A 176 11.95 -13.46 -1.45
CA GLY A 176 13.28 -12.84 -1.36
C GLY A 176 13.50 -11.73 -2.39
N TRP A 177 12.75 -11.74 -3.49
CA TRP A 177 12.84 -10.76 -4.57
C TRP A 177 11.81 -9.62 -4.45
N VAL A 178 11.06 -9.54 -3.35
CA VAL A 178 10.07 -8.47 -3.12
C VAL A 178 10.64 -7.08 -3.44
N PRO A 179 11.84 -6.67 -2.96
CA PRO A 179 12.39 -5.35 -3.28
C PRO A 179 12.56 -5.13 -4.78
N LEU A 180 13.07 -6.12 -5.51
CA LEU A 180 13.25 -6.02 -6.96
C LEU A 180 11.90 -5.92 -7.68
N ILE A 181 10.94 -6.78 -7.31
CA ILE A 181 9.59 -6.76 -7.90
C ILE A 181 8.93 -5.40 -7.66
N THR A 182 9.08 -4.83 -6.46
CA THR A 182 8.59 -3.49 -6.14
C THR A 182 9.24 -2.41 -7.02
N ILE A 183 10.56 -2.45 -7.20
CA ILE A 183 11.27 -1.51 -8.10
C ILE A 183 10.75 -1.62 -9.53
N VAL A 184 10.54 -2.85 -10.03
CA VAL A 184 9.96 -3.08 -11.36
C VAL A 184 8.55 -2.50 -11.47
N CYS A 185 7.69 -2.68 -10.45
CA CYS A 185 6.37 -2.05 -10.41
C CYS A 185 6.46 -0.52 -10.49
N TYR A 186 7.39 0.10 -9.77
CA TYR A 186 7.59 1.56 -9.85
C TYR A 186 8.10 2.01 -11.20
N ALA A 187 9.01 1.27 -11.82
CA ALA A 187 9.49 1.56 -13.17
C ALA A 187 8.32 1.52 -14.17
N ILE A 188 7.42 0.53 -14.06
CA ILE A 188 6.22 0.45 -14.89
C ILE A 188 5.33 1.67 -14.69
N VAL A 189 5.03 2.06 -13.44
CA VAL A 189 4.22 3.24 -13.15
C VAL A 189 4.88 4.52 -13.69
N ALA A 190 6.19 4.67 -13.54
CA ALA A 190 6.94 5.81 -14.03
C ALA A 190 6.96 5.89 -15.57
N ILE A 191 7.10 4.75 -16.25
CA ILE A 191 7.03 4.66 -17.72
C ILE A 191 5.62 5.04 -18.19
N LEU A 192 4.57 4.51 -17.54
CA LEU A 192 3.19 4.87 -17.87
C LEU A 192 2.93 6.37 -17.67
N ALA A 193 3.45 6.95 -16.58
CA ALA A 193 3.38 8.39 -16.33
C ALA A 193 4.11 9.19 -17.42
N GLN A 194 5.26 8.70 -17.89
CA GLN A 194 6.02 9.35 -18.97
C GLN A 194 5.27 9.30 -20.30
N ILE A 195 4.70 8.15 -20.66
CA ILE A 195 3.95 7.98 -21.92
C ILE A 195 2.68 8.85 -21.94
N GLN A 196 1.97 8.93 -20.81
CA GLN A 196 0.66 9.61 -20.76
C GLN A 196 0.77 11.12 -20.48
N LEU A 197 1.70 11.53 -19.60
CA LEU A 197 1.78 12.91 -19.10
C LEU A 197 3.02 13.65 -19.57
N ASP A 198 4.00 12.96 -20.14
CA ASP A 198 5.33 13.50 -20.42
C ASP A 198 5.91 14.22 -19.20
N TRP A 199 5.78 13.57 -18.03
CA TRP A 199 5.98 14.21 -16.74
C TRP A 199 7.41 14.72 -16.54
N ILE A 200 8.42 14.07 -17.15
CA ILE A 200 9.81 14.53 -17.04
C ILE A 200 9.97 15.91 -17.68
N HIS A 201 9.46 16.09 -18.90
CA HIS A 201 9.54 17.38 -19.57
C HIS A 201 8.68 18.42 -18.85
N ARG A 202 7.46 18.08 -18.43
CA ARG A 202 6.54 19.05 -17.83
C ARG A 202 6.81 19.38 -16.35
N ALA A 203 7.56 18.55 -15.63
CA ALA A 203 7.90 18.78 -14.23
C ALA A 203 9.27 19.42 -14.04
N PHE A 204 10.22 19.24 -14.98
CA PHE A 204 11.61 19.69 -14.83
C PHE A 204 12.08 20.67 -15.92
N VAL A 205 11.29 20.93 -16.97
CA VAL A 205 11.58 21.93 -18.02
C VAL A 205 10.46 22.97 -18.03
#